data_AF-A0A849Q8Z4-F1
#
_entry.id   AF-A0A849Q8Z4-F1
#
_cell.length_a   1.000
_cell.length_b   1.000
_cell.length_c   1.000
_cell.angle_alpha   90.00
_cell.angle_beta   90.00
_cell.angle_gamma   90.00
#
_symmetry.space_group_name_H-M   'P 1'
#
loop_
_entity.id
_entity.type
_entity.pdbx_description
1 polymer ?
#
loop_
_entity_poly.entity_id
_entity_poly.type
_entity_poly.pdbx_seq_one_letter_code
_entity_poly.pdbx_strand_id
1 'polypeptide(L)'
;MALLTKSKYMNGLQCPRLLWFAHKKQLPEISVSDLHRFSQGHDFEEYVKPLFPDGVDLSDMGFKENIDKTKELIEEKKTIFEAGVMVDNLFIRADILKPTDTGWDLYEIKSTTKVKPQHIPDLAFQKYVLEKAGLKVNRCFLIHLNNEYVKDGDIDAKGLILQEEVTDDVNKIDDIKTNAKEFHRILDMDTPPESCISIDCNRPYSCPLKPDCWKTLPENNVLQLTNWRVYWQLLDAGIKDIKDVPSGTKLTEKDEILITAVNNGGPVVIKDQIRTFLDSLNYPLYHFDFETFDTAVPIFDQSRPYQKMAFQYSLHIEAEDGTTEHKGFLADGGCDPRPALLEQMKTDLEGTGDIIVFNRSFELSVMRKLAEDFPAHKTWLESAMARVVDLADPFRSFYYYSPSQKGSYSIKKVLPAITGKSYSGMDISNGADASVLYFLTHIRPNSNNGGLPPKDKVRKDLITYCCLDTEGMVWIIDGLKKLVG
;
A
#
# COMPACT_ATOMS: atom_id res chain seq x y z
N MET A 1 -7.12 21.37 -28.15
CA MET A 1 -6.55 21.28 -26.80
C MET A 1 -7.26 20.13 -26.11
N ALA A 2 -6.51 19.10 -25.70
CA ALA A 2 -7.09 17.93 -25.05
C ALA A 2 -7.73 18.25 -23.69
N LEU A 3 -8.74 17.45 -23.30
CA LEU A 3 -9.43 17.57 -22.02
C LEU A 3 -8.50 17.20 -20.84
N LEU A 4 -8.36 18.12 -19.88
CA LEU A 4 -7.62 17.93 -18.63
C LEU A 4 -8.60 17.65 -17.49
N THR A 5 -8.64 16.40 -17.03
CA THR A 5 -9.51 15.94 -15.94
C THR A 5 -8.79 16.02 -14.58
N LYS A 6 -9.54 15.94 -13.47
CA LYS A 6 -9.02 15.78 -12.09
C LYS A 6 -7.85 14.79 -12.02
N SER A 7 -8.07 13.53 -12.43
CA SER A 7 -7.04 12.49 -12.38
C SER A 7 -5.82 12.79 -13.25
N LYS A 8 -6.02 13.42 -14.42
CA LYS A 8 -4.90 13.83 -15.29
C LYS A 8 -4.10 14.96 -14.65
N TYR A 9 -4.75 15.95 -14.04
CA TYR A 9 -4.08 17.02 -13.31
C TYR A 9 -3.19 16.43 -12.20
N MET A 10 -3.72 15.50 -11.41
CA MET A 10 -2.97 14.80 -10.36
C MET A 10 -1.79 13.99 -10.91
N ASN A 11 -1.96 13.30 -12.04
CA ASN A 11 -0.85 12.62 -12.72
C ASN A 11 0.23 13.61 -13.19
N GLY A 12 -0.16 14.79 -13.67
CA GLY A 12 0.77 15.84 -14.10
C GLY A 12 1.59 16.41 -12.95
N LEU A 13 0.96 16.64 -11.80
CA LEU A 13 1.64 17.06 -10.57
C LEU A 13 2.67 16.03 -10.11
N GLN A 14 2.36 14.74 -10.22
CA GLN A 14 3.32 13.70 -9.87
C GLN A 14 4.45 13.59 -10.92
N CYS A 15 4.12 13.56 -12.20
CA CYS A 15 5.10 13.48 -13.28
C CYS A 15 4.48 13.83 -14.65
N PRO A 16 5.04 14.79 -15.40
CA PRO A 16 4.63 15.10 -16.78
C PRO A 16 4.56 13.88 -17.71
N ARG A 17 5.51 12.95 -17.56
CA ARG A 17 5.53 11.71 -18.34
C ARG A 17 4.37 10.78 -17.95
N LEU A 18 4.04 10.67 -16.66
CA LEU A 18 2.89 9.90 -16.20
C LEU A 18 1.58 10.45 -16.79
N LEU A 19 1.40 11.77 -16.79
CA LEU A 19 0.27 12.44 -17.44
C LEU A 19 0.16 12.06 -18.92
N TRP A 20 1.26 12.14 -19.67
CA TRP A 20 1.26 11.82 -21.09
C TRP A 20 0.83 10.37 -21.36
N PHE A 21 1.42 9.39 -20.65
CA PHE A 21 1.08 7.97 -20.82
C PHE A 21 -0.36 7.66 -20.40
N ALA A 22 -0.82 8.27 -19.30
CA ALA A 22 -2.22 8.18 -18.87
C ALA A 22 -3.17 8.70 -19.95
N HIS A 23 -2.84 9.84 -20.58
CA HIS A 23 -3.66 10.42 -21.63
C HIS A 23 -3.71 9.56 -22.89
N LYS A 24 -2.56 9.03 -23.33
CA LYS A 24 -2.49 8.13 -24.51
C LYS A 24 -3.04 6.73 -24.23
N LYS A 25 -3.51 6.45 -23.00
CA LYS A 25 -4.00 5.13 -22.54
C LYS A 25 -2.93 4.03 -22.70
N GLN A 26 -1.69 4.39 -22.35
CA GLN A 26 -0.51 3.52 -22.46
C GLN A 26 0.08 3.19 -21.08
N LEU A 27 -0.71 3.29 -20.00
CA LEU A 27 -0.28 2.80 -18.69
C LEU A 27 -0.32 1.27 -18.66
N PRO A 28 0.54 0.63 -17.86
CA PRO A 28 0.43 -0.79 -17.56
C PRO A 28 -0.94 -1.18 -17.04
N GLU A 29 -1.27 -2.47 -17.14
CA GLU A 29 -2.49 -3.01 -16.53
C GLU A 29 -2.52 -2.75 -15.02
N ILE A 30 -3.72 -2.45 -14.52
CA ILE A 30 -3.95 -2.17 -13.12
C ILE A 30 -3.98 -3.51 -12.37
N SER A 31 -3.24 -3.62 -11.27
CA SER A 31 -3.22 -4.84 -10.47
C SER A 31 -4.58 -5.11 -9.81
N VAL A 32 -4.83 -6.37 -9.45
CA VAL A 32 -6.03 -6.76 -8.70
C VAL A 32 -6.11 -5.99 -7.38
N SER A 33 -4.98 -5.78 -6.70
CA SER A 33 -4.91 -4.97 -5.49
C SER A 33 -5.31 -3.50 -5.69
N ASP A 34 -4.91 -2.89 -6.80
CA ASP A 34 -5.27 -1.50 -7.12
C ASP A 34 -6.75 -1.37 -7.47
N LEU A 35 -7.30 -2.32 -8.24
CA LEU A 35 -8.73 -2.40 -8.53
C LEU A 35 -9.56 -2.56 -7.26
N HIS A 36 -9.12 -3.41 -6.33
CA HIS A 36 -9.79 -3.58 -5.05
C HIS A 36 -9.75 -2.31 -4.19
N ARG A 37 -8.63 -1.59 -4.18
CA ARG A 37 -8.55 -0.28 -3.51
C ARG A 37 -9.56 0.72 -4.10
N PHE A 38 -9.75 0.72 -5.42
CA PHE A 38 -10.78 1.57 -6.05
C PHE A 38 -12.19 1.12 -5.66
N SER A 39 -12.49 -0.17 -5.62
CA SER A 39 -13.82 -0.66 -5.23
C SER A 39 -14.16 -0.30 -3.79
N GLN A 40 -13.18 -0.35 -2.87
CA GLN A 40 -13.37 0.09 -1.49
C GLN A 40 -13.71 1.60 -1.39
N GLY A 41 -13.22 2.42 -2.34
CA GLY A 41 -13.60 3.83 -2.47
C GLY A 41 -15.08 4.00 -2.74
N HIS A 42 -15.58 3.31 -3.76
CA HIS A 42 -17.00 3.33 -4.14
C HIS A 42 -17.89 2.79 -3.02
N ASP A 43 -17.50 1.68 -2.37
CA ASP A 43 -18.24 1.14 -1.22
C ASP A 43 -18.34 2.19 -0.08
N PHE A 44 -17.31 3.01 0.13
CA PHE A 44 -17.32 4.04 1.17
C PHE A 44 -18.26 5.20 0.83
N GLU A 45 -18.33 5.62 -0.43
CA GLU A 45 -19.21 6.70 -0.90
C GLU A 45 -20.69 6.42 -0.59
N GLU A 46 -21.12 5.16 -0.66
CA GLU A 46 -22.49 4.75 -0.31
C GLU A 46 -22.86 5.03 1.15
N TYR A 47 -21.89 5.03 2.07
CA TYR A 47 -22.12 5.42 3.46
C TYR A 47 -22.10 6.94 3.66
N VAL A 48 -21.52 7.70 2.73
CA VAL A 48 -21.47 9.17 2.79
C VAL A 48 -22.78 9.78 2.30
N LYS A 49 -23.39 9.23 1.24
CA LYS A 49 -24.63 9.77 0.64
C LYS A 49 -25.76 10.03 1.67
N PRO A 50 -26.04 9.14 2.65
CA PRO A 50 -27.05 9.38 3.68
C PRO A 50 -26.84 10.62 4.55
N LEU A 51 -25.63 11.19 4.60
CA LEU A 51 -25.36 12.46 5.30
C LEU A 51 -25.92 13.69 4.54
N PHE A 52 -26.32 13.51 3.28
CA PHE A 52 -26.89 14.55 2.41
C PHE A 52 -28.20 14.03 1.78
N PRO A 53 -29.28 13.87 2.58
CA PRO A 53 -30.50 13.15 2.16
C PRO A 53 -31.24 13.78 0.99
N ASP A 54 -31.06 15.09 0.74
CA ASP A 54 -31.66 15.82 -0.38
C ASP A 54 -30.75 15.89 -1.62
N GLY A 55 -29.64 15.15 -1.62
CA GLY A 55 -28.67 15.14 -2.71
C GLY A 55 -29.16 14.35 -3.92
N VAL A 56 -28.95 14.89 -5.11
CA VAL A 56 -29.26 14.24 -6.38
C VAL A 56 -28.01 13.56 -6.92
N ASP A 57 -28.08 12.26 -7.15
CA ASP A 57 -26.95 11.45 -7.63
C ASP A 57 -26.88 11.41 -9.16
N LEU A 58 -25.76 11.87 -9.72
CA LEU A 58 -25.51 11.91 -11.16
C LEU A 58 -24.45 10.90 -11.63
N SER A 59 -24.05 9.94 -10.76
CA SER A 59 -22.94 9.01 -11.01
C SER A 59 -23.12 8.19 -12.30
N ASP A 60 -24.34 7.71 -12.56
CA ASP A 60 -24.66 6.84 -13.69
C ASP A 60 -24.84 7.60 -15.02
N MET A 61 -24.79 8.93 -15.00
CA MET A 61 -25.04 9.75 -16.20
C MET A 61 -23.82 9.82 -17.13
N GLY A 62 -24.10 9.83 -18.43
CA GLY A 62 -23.09 10.04 -19.46
C GLY A 62 -22.47 11.43 -19.39
N PHE A 63 -21.30 11.61 -20.01
CA PHE A 63 -20.51 12.86 -19.91
C PHE A 63 -21.31 14.15 -20.17
N LYS A 64 -22.03 14.22 -21.30
CA LYS A 64 -22.81 15.42 -21.67
C LYS A 64 -24.04 15.61 -20.79
N GLU A 65 -24.78 14.52 -20.56
CA GLU A 65 -25.99 14.51 -19.72
C GLU A 65 -25.68 14.97 -18.29
N ASN A 66 -24.60 14.46 -17.70
CA ASN A 66 -24.15 14.85 -16.36
C ASN A 66 -23.85 16.36 -16.26
N ILE A 67 -23.19 16.95 -17.27
CA ILE A 67 -22.92 18.40 -17.31
C ILE A 67 -24.21 19.22 -17.44
N ASP A 68 -25.10 18.82 -18.35
CA ASP A 68 -26.35 19.54 -18.59
C ASP A 68 -27.26 19.47 -17.34
N LYS A 69 -27.39 18.29 -16.72
CA LYS A 69 -28.14 18.11 -15.48
C LYS A 69 -27.53 18.85 -14.29
N THR A 70 -26.21 18.92 -14.20
CA THR A 70 -25.51 19.69 -13.16
C THR A 70 -25.88 21.17 -13.23
N LYS A 71 -25.99 21.76 -14.43
CA LYS A 71 -26.39 23.17 -14.58
C LYS A 71 -27.82 23.42 -14.10
N GLU A 72 -28.77 22.55 -14.45
CA GLU A 72 -30.15 22.64 -13.98
C GLU A 72 -30.22 22.61 -12.44
N LEU A 73 -29.52 21.66 -11.81
CA LEU A 73 -29.54 21.50 -10.35
C LEU A 73 -28.82 22.64 -9.61
N ILE A 74 -27.84 23.29 -10.25
CA ILE A 74 -27.21 24.51 -9.75
C ILE A 74 -28.24 25.66 -9.68
N GLU A 75 -29.08 25.82 -10.71
CA GLU A 75 -30.14 26.84 -10.72
C GLU A 75 -31.22 26.56 -9.66
N GLU A 76 -31.55 25.29 -9.46
CA GLU A 76 -32.49 24.84 -8.42
C GLU A 76 -31.91 24.87 -6.99
N LYS A 77 -30.61 25.17 -6.83
CA LYS A 77 -29.88 25.12 -5.56
C LYS A 77 -30.08 23.79 -4.84
N LYS A 78 -29.83 22.68 -5.54
CA LYS A 78 -29.85 21.32 -4.97
C LYS A 78 -28.44 20.88 -4.59
N THR A 79 -28.34 19.98 -3.60
CA THR A 79 -27.08 19.25 -3.37
C THR A 79 -26.90 18.25 -4.50
N ILE A 80 -25.69 18.14 -5.04
CA ILE A 80 -25.41 17.33 -6.23
C ILE A 80 -24.24 16.40 -5.90
N PHE A 81 -24.42 15.09 -6.13
CA PHE A 81 -23.30 14.14 -6.15
C PHE A 81 -22.78 13.98 -7.58
N GLU A 82 -21.47 13.79 -7.73
CA GLU A 82 -20.80 13.65 -9.03
C GLU A 82 -21.11 14.80 -10.00
N ALA A 83 -21.09 16.04 -9.49
CA ALA A 83 -21.42 17.25 -10.24
C ALA A 83 -20.40 17.52 -11.36
N GLY A 84 -20.84 17.43 -12.61
CA GLY A 84 -20.00 17.60 -13.79
C GLY A 84 -19.87 19.05 -14.22
N VAL A 85 -18.66 19.59 -14.19
CA VAL A 85 -18.39 20.96 -14.66
C VAL A 85 -17.23 20.97 -15.64
N MET A 86 -17.44 21.64 -16.78
CA MET A 86 -16.44 21.81 -17.83
C MET A 86 -16.30 23.28 -18.21
N VAL A 87 -15.07 23.80 -18.19
CA VAL A 87 -14.72 25.15 -18.66
C VAL A 87 -13.28 25.15 -19.20
N ASP A 88 -13.04 25.76 -20.35
CA ASP A 88 -11.71 25.85 -21.00
C ASP A 88 -10.97 24.50 -21.14
N ASN A 89 -11.68 23.43 -21.50
CA ASN A 89 -11.15 22.05 -21.57
C ASN A 89 -10.60 21.51 -20.23
N LEU A 90 -10.95 22.14 -19.11
CA LEU A 90 -10.83 21.58 -17.77
C LEU A 90 -12.13 20.90 -17.41
N PHE A 91 -12.05 19.71 -16.84
CA PHE A 91 -13.23 18.95 -16.42
C PHE A 91 -13.06 18.31 -15.06
N ILE A 92 -14.11 18.42 -14.26
CA ILE A 92 -14.23 17.74 -12.97
C ILE A 92 -15.59 17.06 -12.88
N ARG A 93 -15.62 15.99 -12.10
CA ARG A 93 -16.80 15.55 -11.37
C ARG A 93 -16.48 15.75 -9.90
N ALA A 94 -17.21 16.66 -9.26
CA ALA A 94 -17.07 16.92 -7.84
C ALA A 94 -17.91 15.92 -7.06
N ASP A 95 -17.31 15.24 -6.10
CA ASP A 95 -17.97 14.17 -5.36
C ASP A 95 -19.26 14.67 -4.69
N ILE A 96 -19.21 15.82 -4.00
CA ILE A 96 -20.40 16.53 -3.50
C ILE A 96 -20.26 18.04 -3.66
N LEU A 97 -21.27 18.66 -4.28
CA LEU A 97 -21.44 20.10 -4.36
C LEU A 97 -22.72 20.51 -3.61
N LYS A 98 -22.56 21.19 -2.47
CA LYS A 98 -23.67 21.56 -1.57
C LYS A 98 -23.96 23.05 -1.63
N PRO A 99 -25.20 23.48 -1.88
CA PRO A 99 -25.56 24.89 -1.94
C PRO A 99 -25.53 25.54 -0.54
N THR A 100 -25.17 26.81 -0.50
CA THR A 100 -25.30 27.68 0.68
C THR A 100 -26.10 28.94 0.31
N ASP A 101 -26.35 29.82 1.29
CA ASP A 101 -27.04 31.08 1.05
C ASP A 101 -26.32 31.98 0.03
N THR A 102 -24.97 31.92 -0.01
CA THR A 102 -24.15 32.83 -0.81
C THR A 102 -23.25 32.15 -1.84
N GLY A 103 -23.33 30.83 -1.99
CA GLY A 103 -22.50 30.07 -2.93
C GLY A 103 -22.60 28.57 -2.71
N TRP A 104 -21.47 27.89 -2.70
CA TRP A 104 -21.38 26.43 -2.62
C TRP A 104 -20.28 25.99 -1.66
N ASP A 105 -20.49 24.89 -0.97
CA ASP A 105 -19.46 24.14 -0.27
C ASP A 105 -19.11 22.90 -1.10
N LEU A 106 -17.80 22.65 -1.25
CA LEU A 106 -17.26 21.52 -2.01
C LEU A 106 -16.77 20.44 -1.04
N TYR A 107 -17.19 19.19 -1.24
CA TYR A 107 -16.71 18.05 -0.48
C TYR A 107 -16.06 17.03 -1.41
N GLU A 108 -14.89 16.52 -1.01
CA GLU A 108 -14.21 15.42 -1.68
C GLU A 108 -14.12 14.22 -0.71
N ILE A 109 -14.51 13.04 -1.19
CA ILE A 109 -14.54 11.80 -0.44
C ILE A 109 -13.23 11.05 -0.66
N LYS A 110 -12.57 10.64 0.42
CA LYS A 110 -11.35 9.84 0.38
C LYS A 110 -11.50 8.64 1.30
N SER A 111 -11.46 7.43 0.73
CA SER A 111 -11.37 6.16 1.48
C SER A 111 -10.00 6.01 2.13
N THR A 112 -9.73 6.87 3.10
CA THR A 112 -8.50 6.93 3.88
C THR A 112 -8.89 7.27 5.31
N THR A 113 -8.01 7.01 6.27
CA THR A 113 -8.28 7.30 7.69
C THR A 113 -7.87 8.69 8.14
N LYS A 114 -7.29 9.48 7.23
CA LYS A 114 -6.83 10.84 7.48
C LYS A 114 -6.65 11.61 6.19
N VAL A 115 -6.76 12.93 6.28
CA VAL A 115 -6.33 13.84 5.22
C VAL A 115 -4.84 13.64 4.91
N LYS A 116 -4.49 13.65 3.62
CA LYS A 116 -3.11 13.55 3.13
C LYS A 116 -2.77 14.78 2.29
N PRO A 117 -1.49 15.19 2.22
CA PRO A 117 -1.09 16.41 1.51
C PRO A 117 -1.56 16.47 0.05
N GLN A 118 -1.57 15.33 -0.66
CA GLN A 118 -2.01 15.27 -2.06
C GLN A 118 -3.52 15.49 -2.26
N HIS A 119 -4.34 15.44 -1.20
CA HIS A 119 -5.78 15.71 -1.31
C HIS A 119 -6.07 17.21 -1.49
N ILE A 120 -5.16 18.09 -1.03
CA ILE A 120 -5.31 19.55 -1.12
C ILE A 120 -5.23 20.06 -2.57
N PRO A 121 -4.20 19.74 -3.37
CA PRO A 121 -4.13 20.20 -4.76
C PRO A 121 -5.23 19.59 -5.65
N ASP A 122 -5.75 18.42 -5.28
CA ASP A 122 -6.94 17.81 -5.90
C ASP A 122 -8.16 18.74 -5.75
N LEU A 123 -8.54 19.06 -4.51
CA LEU A 123 -9.62 20.00 -4.21
C LEU A 123 -9.37 21.40 -4.79
N ALA A 124 -8.14 21.89 -4.76
CA ALA A 124 -7.78 23.19 -5.33
C ALA A 124 -8.00 23.26 -6.85
N PHE A 125 -7.67 22.19 -7.58
CA PHE A 125 -8.00 22.09 -9.00
C PHE A 125 -9.51 22.15 -9.22
N GLN A 126 -10.29 21.41 -8.41
CA GLN A 126 -11.74 21.39 -8.53
C GLN A 126 -12.37 22.75 -8.22
N LYS A 127 -11.97 23.37 -7.11
CA LYS A 127 -12.36 24.74 -6.75
C LYS A 127 -12.07 25.72 -7.89
N TYR A 128 -10.86 25.67 -8.45
CA TYR A 128 -10.47 26.54 -9.57
C TYR A 128 -11.40 26.37 -10.79
N VAL A 129 -11.76 25.13 -11.15
CA VAL A 129 -12.67 24.85 -12.26
C VAL A 129 -14.08 25.38 -11.99
N LEU A 130 -14.60 25.20 -10.76
CA LEU A 130 -15.91 25.73 -10.36
C LEU A 130 -15.95 27.25 -10.38
N GLU A 131 -14.95 27.92 -9.80
CA GLU A 131 -14.86 29.38 -9.77
C GLU A 131 -14.70 29.98 -11.16
N LYS A 132 -13.93 29.31 -12.03
CA LYS A 132 -13.79 29.70 -13.43
C LYS A 132 -15.09 29.50 -14.23
N ALA A 133 -15.95 28.57 -13.82
CA ALA A 133 -17.29 28.41 -14.37
C ALA A 133 -18.32 29.41 -13.79
N GLY A 134 -17.90 30.31 -12.89
CA GLY A 134 -18.75 31.36 -12.32
C GLY A 134 -19.40 31.01 -10.97
N LEU A 135 -19.04 29.88 -10.36
CA LEU A 135 -19.58 29.46 -9.06
C LEU A 135 -18.72 30.01 -7.92
N LYS A 136 -19.34 30.57 -6.88
CA LYS A 136 -18.61 30.96 -5.67
C LYS A 136 -18.49 29.76 -4.72
N VAL A 137 -17.28 29.25 -4.52
CA VAL A 137 -16.99 28.18 -3.55
C VAL A 137 -16.56 28.81 -2.22
N ASN A 138 -17.37 28.64 -1.18
CA ASN A 138 -17.14 29.24 0.14
C ASN A 138 -16.18 28.40 0.98
N ARG A 139 -16.45 27.09 1.10
CA ARG A 139 -15.66 26.16 1.92
C ARG A 139 -15.34 24.88 1.16
N CYS A 140 -14.23 24.27 1.53
CA CYS A 140 -13.79 22.98 1.01
C CYS A 140 -13.61 21.99 2.17
N PHE A 141 -14.18 20.79 2.01
CA PHE A 141 -14.15 19.74 3.01
C PHE A 141 -13.56 18.45 2.42
N LEU A 142 -12.79 17.74 3.24
CA LEU A 142 -12.41 16.35 2.98
C LEU A 142 -13.22 15.43 3.88
N ILE A 143 -13.90 14.46 3.27
CA ILE A 143 -14.62 13.40 3.95
C ILE A 143 -13.73 12.17 4.00
N HIS A 144 -13.49 11.62 5.18
CA HIS A 144 -12.64 10.44 5.35
C HIS A 144 -13.13 9.53 6.47
N LEU A 145 -12.57 8.32 6.56
CA LEU A 145 -12.94 7.33 7.57
C LEU A 145 -12.44 7.74 8.95
N ASN A 146 -13.27 7.55 9.96
CA ASN A 146 -12.90 7.57 11.35
C ASN A 146 -12.15 6.28 11.69
N ASN A 147 -10.82 6.33 11.83
CA ASN A 147 -10.04 5.15 12.25
C ASN A 147 -10.38 4.68 13.66
N GLU A 148 -11.09 5.50 14.45
CA GLU A 148 -11.50 5.11 15.77
C GLU A 148 -12.79 4.29 15.81
N TYR A 149 -13.58 4.32 14.74
CA TYR A 149 -14.83 3.61 14.62
C TYR A 149 -14.65 2.10 14.83
N VAL A 150 -15.52 1.51 15.64
CA VAL A 150 -15.60 0.07 15.87
C VAL A 150 -17.00 -0.37 15.44
N LYS A 151 -17.07 -1.34 14.54
CA LYS A 151 -18.35 -1.90 14.10
C LYS A 151 -19.01 -2.71 15.22
N ASP A 152 -20.29 -2.45 15.44
CA ASP A 152 -21.17 -3.20 16.34
C ASP A 152 -22.57 -3.28 15.71
N GLY A 153 -22.88 -4.40 15.04
CA GLY A 153 -24.11 -4.53 14.26
C GLY A 153 -24.06 -3.74 12.95
N ASP A 154 -25.15 -3.08 12.56
CA ASP A 154 -25.21 -2.31 11.31
C ASP A 154 -24.24 -1.11 11.32
N ILE A 155 -23.78 -0.71 10.13
CA ILE A 155 -22.86 0.44 10.02
C ILE A 155 -23.58 1.74 10.35
N ASP A 156 -23.09 2.42 11.39
CA ASP A 156 -23.45 3.81 11.68
C ASP A 156 -22.56 4.75 10.86
N ALA A 157 -23.11 5.27 9.77
CA ALA A 157 -22.44 6.22 8.89
C ALA A 157 -21.92 7.47 9.63
N LYS A 158 -22.63 7.95 10.67
CA LYS A 158 -22.21 9.16 11.40
C LYS A 158 -20.97 8.91 12.24
N GLY A 159 -20.86 7.72 12.86
CA GLY A 159 -19.66 7.32 13.60
C GLY A 159 -18.49 6.94 12.69
N LEU A 160 -18.77 6.39 11.51
CA LEU A 160 -17.76 5.95 10.53
C LEU A 160 -17.05 7.11 9.82
N ILE A 161 -17.70 8.27 9.70
CA ILE A 161 -17.27 9.36 8.81
C ILE A 161 -16.79 10.58 9.61
N LEU A 162 -15.66 11.13 9.21
CA LEU A 162 -15.17 12.43 9.62
C LEU A 162 -15.20 13.42 8.46
N GLN A 163 -15.48 14.68 8.77
CA GLN A 163 -15.43 15.80 7.83
C GLN A 163 -14.42 16.83 8.34
N GLU A 164 -13.38 17.10 7.56
CA GLU A 164 -12.34 18.08 7.89
C GLU A 164 -12.44 19.26 6.93
N GLU A 165 -12.60 20.48 7.45
CA GLU A 165 -12.55 21.68 6.63
C GLU A 165 -11.10 22.03 6.29
N VAL A 166 -10.80 22.16 5.00
CA VAL A 166 -9.44 22.41 4.48
C VAL A 166 -9.37 23.64 3.57
N THR A 167 -10.34 24.55 3.71
CA THR A 167 -10.49 25.75 2.87
C THR A 167 -9.20 26.58 2.80
N ASP A 168 -8.55 26.83 3.94
CA ASP A 168 -7.34 27.65 4.00
C ASP A 168 -6.15 27.01 3.30
N ASP A 169 -6.00 25.68 3.40
CA ASP A 169 -4.92 24.96 2.71
C ASP A 169 -5.15 24.90 1.20
N VAL A 170 -6.41 24.72 0.79
CA VAL A 170 -6.82 24.80 -0.62
C VAL A 170 -6.51 26.18 -1.20
N ASN A 171 -6.79 27.25 -0.45
CA ASN A 171 -6.55 28.63 -0.89
C ASN A 171 -5.06 29.00 -1.02
N LYS A 172 -4.16 28.25 -0.38
CA LYS A 172 -2.70 28.48 -0.50
C LYS A 172 -2.12 27.96 -1.82
N ILE A 173 -2.85 27.15 -2.58
CA ILE A 173 -2.40 26.62 -3.87
C ILE A 173 -2.67 27.66 -4.96
N ASP A 174 -1.62 28.27 -5.50
CA ASP A 174 -1.69 29.39 -6.46
C ASP A 174 -1.21 29.03 -7.88
N ASP A 175 -0.69 27.81 -8.07
CA ASP A 175 -0.05 27.35 -9.30
C ASP A 175 -1.01 26.65 -10.28
N ILE A 176 -2.29 26.43 -9.90
CA ILE A 176 -3.28 25.67 -10.69
C ILE A 176 -3.35 26.14 -12.14
N LYS A 177 -3.45 27.45 -12.36
CA LYS A 177 -3.57 28.05 -13.70
C LYS A 177 -2.31 27.83 -14.54
N THR A 178 -1.14 27.90 -13.91
CA THR A 178 0.16 27.70 -14.58
C THR A 178 0.34 26.23 -14.93
N ASN A 179 0.08 25.33 -13.98
CA ASN A 179 0.13 23.89 -14.17
C ASN A 179 -0.85 23.43 -15.24
N ALA A 180 -2.09 23.91 -15.24
CA ALA A 180 -3.08 23.55 -16.26
C ALA A 180 -2.62 23.89 -17.68
N LYS A 181 -2.00 25.06 -17.89
CA LYS A 181 -1.44 25.43 -19.19
C LYS A 181 -0.33 24.49 -19.64
N GLU A 182 0.61 24.19 -18.74
CA GLU A 182 1.72 23.28 -19.05
C GLU A 182 1.22 21.85 -19.30
N PHE A 183 0.25 21.39 -18.51
CA PHE A 183 -0.34 20.06 -18.69
C PHE A 183 -1.10 19.95 -20.01
N HIS A 184 -1.82 20.98 -20.45
CA HIS A 184 -2.39 20.98 -21.80
C HIS A 184 -1.32 20.89 -22.89
N ARG A 185 -0.20 21.61 -22.75
CA ARG A 185 0.93 21.50 -23.68
C ARG A 185 1.44 20.06 -23.74
N ILE A 186 1.60 19.39 -22.59
CA ILE A 186 2.04 18.00 -22.50
C ILE A 186 1.02 17.05 -23.15
N LEU A 187 -0.28 17.24 -22.92
CA LEU A 187 -1.33 16.40 -23.51
C LEU A 187 -1.31 16.45 -25.04
N ASP A 188 -0.98 17.62 -25.61
CA ASP A 188 -0.92 17.84 -27.06
C ASP A 188 0.41 17.36 -27.70
N MET A 189 1.38 16.84 -26.93
CA MET A 189 2.64 16.30 -27.46
C MET A 189 2.46 14.94 -28.16
N ASP A 190 3.18 14.76 -29.28
CA ASP A 190 3.22 13.49 -30.04
C ASP A 190 4.10 12.43 -29.38
N THR A 191 5.15 12.84 -28.68
CA THR A 191 6.09 11.97 -27.95
C THR A 191 6.07 12.30 -26.46
N PRO A 192 6.34 11.33 -25.58
CA PRO A 192 6.36 11.60 -24.14
C PRO A 192 7.49 12.57 -23.78
N PRO A 193 7.31 13.43 -22.76
CA PRO A 193 8.41 14.17 -22.14
C PRO A 193 9.53 13.24 -21.68
N GLU A 194 10.75 13.74 -21.61
CA GLU A 194 11.89 12.98 -21.09
C GLU A 194 11.64 12.43 -19.68
N SER A 195 12.24 11.27 -19.38
CA SER A 195 12.07 10.65 -18.07
C SER A 195 12.80 11.47 -17.00
N CYS A 196 12.05 11.89 -15.98
CA CYS A 196 12.58 12.53 -14.78
C CYS A 196 12.49 11.54 -13.60
N ILE A 197 13.56 10.76 -13.37
CA ILE A 197 13.63 9.93 -12.17
C ILE A 197 13.83 10.85 -10.97
N SER A 198 12.83 10.94 -10.10
CA SER A 198 12.82 11.80 -8.92
C SER A 198 12.14 11.11 -7.73
N ILE A 199 12.11 11.81 -6.60
CA ILE A 199 11.38 11.39 -5.40
C ILE A 199 9.89 11.11 -5.64
N ASP A 200 9.31 11.76 -6.65
CA ASP A 200 7.88 11.63 -7.02
C ASP A 200 7.59 10.30 -7.75
N CYS A 201 8.62 9.54 -8.12
CA CYS A 201 8.44 8.15 -8.58
C CYS A 201 7.74 7.27 -7.53
N ASN A 202 7.77 7.66 -6.26
CA ASN A 202 7.12 6.93 -5.16
C ASN A 202 6.17 7.81 -4.33
N ARG A 203 5.84 9.02 -4.81
CA ARG A 203 4.99 9.99 -4.08
C ARG A 203 4.04 10.71 -5.05
N PRO A 204 2.77 10.92 -4.69
CA PRO A 204 2.09 10.38 -3.52
C PRO A 204 1.81 8.87 -3.63
N TYR A 205 1.89 8.31 -4.84
CA TYR A 205 1.70 6.88 -5.11
C TYR A 205 2.93 6.30 -5.83
N SER A 206 3.10 4.99 -5.78
CA SER A 206 4.12 4.32 -6.61
C SER A 206 3.79 4.54 -8.09
N CYS A 207 4.72 5.12 -8.84
CA CYS A 207 4.51 5.39 -10.26
C CYS A 207 4.46 4.07 -11.05
N PRO A 208 3.41 3.81 -11.84
CA PRO A 208 3.30 2.57 -12.63
C PRO A 208 4.35 2.50 -13.74
N LEU A 209 4.92 3.64 -14.17
CA LEU A 209 5.99 3.68 -15.17
C LEU A 209 7.39 3.43 -14.57
N LYS A 210 7.51 3.26 -13.26
CA LYS A 210 8.79 3.07 -12.57
C LYS A 210 9.63 1.92 -13.17
N PRO A 211 9.08 0.72 -13.46
CA PRO A 211 9.86 -0.37 -14.06
C PRO A 211 10.49 0.02 -15.39
N ASP A 212 9.82 0.83 -16.20
CA ASP A 212 10.35 1.25 -17.51
C ASP A 212 11.30 2.44 -17.41
N CYS A 213 10.96 3.45 -16.62
CA CYS A 213 11.81 4.61 -16.42
C CYS A 213 13.16 4.21 -15.80
N TRP A 214 13.14 3.31 -14.80
CA TRP A 214 14.34 2.94 -14.04
C TRP A 214 15.23 1.92 -14.76
N LYS A 215 14.80 1.29 -15.87
CA LYS A 215 15.65 0.44 -16.71
C LYS A 215 16.87 1.15 -17.28
N THR A 216 16.83 2.48 -17.32
CA THR A 216 17.94 3.32 -17.80
C THR A 216 19.06 3.49 -16.78
N LEU A 217 18.84 3.08 -15.53
CA LEU A 217 19.84 3.16 -14.47
C LEU A 217 20.84 1.99 -14.56
N PRO A 218 22.10 2.19 -14.12
CA PRO A 218 23.06 1.10 -13.94
C PRO A 218 22.52 -0.02 -13.05
N GLU A 219 23.08 -1.22 -13.21
CA GLU A 219 22.68 -2.39 -12.40
C GLU A 219 22.86 -2.14 -10.90
N ASN A 220 23.98 -1.55 -10.52
CA ASN A 220 24.31 -1.13 -9.15
C ASN A 220 24.20 0.39 -9.06
N ASN A 221 22.96 0.90 -8.99
CA ASN A 221 22.72 2.34 -8.97
C ASN A 221 22.56 2.91 -7.55
N VAL A 222 22.80 4.21 -7.40
CA VAL A 222 22.76 4.91 -6.12
C VAL A 222 21.41 4.83 -5.41
N LEU A 223 20.29 4.56 -6.11
CA LEU A 223 18.97 4.41 -5.51
C LEU A 223 18.82 3.13 -4.66
N GLN A 224 19.85 2.28 -4.64
CA GLN A 224 19.96 1.10 -3.78
C GLN A 224 20.59 1.42 -2.42
N LEU A 225 21.12 2.62 -2.22
CA LEU A 225 21.58 3.06 -0.90
C LEU A 225 20.39 3.15 0.08
N THR A 226 20.66 2.86 1.34
CA THR A 226 19.68 2.84 2.42
C THR A 226 19.31 4.25 2.88
N ASN A 227 20.23 5.20 2.76
CA ASN A 227 19.96 6.61 3.08
C ASN A 227 19.32 7.35 1.90
N TRP A 228 17.98 7.43 1.95
CA TRP A 228 17.20 8.09 0.91
C TRP A 228 17.48 9.61 0.76
N ARG A 229 18.14 10.29 1.69
CA ARG A 229 18.49 11.70 1.44
C ARG A 229 19.72 11.79 0.54
N VAL A 230 20.69 10.93 0.78
CA VAL A 230 21.95 10.88 0.04
C VAL A 230 21.73 10.36 -1.38
N TYR A 231 20.90 9.32 -1.57
CA TYR A 231 20.71 8.75 -2.92
C TYR A 231 20.09 9.74 -3.95
N TRP A 232 19.26 10.70 -3.51
CA TRP A 232 18.61 11.69 -4.37
C TRP A 232 19.58 12.82 -4.64
N GLN A 233 20.33 13.26 -3.62
CA GLN A 233 21.42 14.22 -3.81
C GLN A 233 22.45 13.73 -4.84
N LEU A 234 22.83 12.45 -4.78
CA LEU A 234 23.74 11.84 -5.75
C LEU A 234 23.11 11.79 -7.15
N LEU A 235 21.86 11.31 -7.25
CA LEU A 235 21.17 11.22 -8.54
C LEU A 235 20.97 12.59 -9.20
N ASP A 236 20.57 13.60 -8.42
CA ASP A 236 20.39 15.00 -8.86
C ASP A 236 21.72 15.63 -9.29
N ALA A 237 22.84 15.21 -8.69
CA ALA A 237 24.19 15.57 -9.12
C ALA A 237 24.68 14.79 -10.35
N GLY A 238 23.85 13.93 -10.94
CA GLY A 238 24.17 13.11 -12.12
C GLY A 238 24.95 11.83 -11.81
N ILE A 239 25.17 11.50 -10.54
CA ILE A 239 25.88 10.29 -10.10
C ILE A 239 24.86 9.16 -10.03
N LYS A 240 24.92 8.23 -10.99
CA LYS A 240 23.93 7.15 -11.13
C LYS A 240 24.44 5.81 -10.62
N ASP A 241 25.70 5.48 -10.84
CA ASP A 241 26.33 4.22 -10.46
C ASP A 241 26.96 4.34 -9.06
N ILE A 242 26.87 3.27 -8.27
CA ILE A 242 27.48 3.19 -6.93
C ILE A 242 29.00 3.38 -7.00
N LYS A 243 29.66 2.88 -8.04
CA LYS A 243 31.11 3.01 -8.18
C LYS A 243 31.57 4.47 -8.38
N ASP A 244 30.66 5.33 -8.82
CA ASP A 244 30.93 6.75 -9.13
C ASP A 244 30.67 7.64 -7.89
N VAL A 245 30.32 7.06 -6.74
CA VAL A 245 30.12 7.79 -5.48
C VAL A 245 31.44 8.46 -5.05
N PRO A 246 31.48 9.80 -4.90
CA PRO A 246 32.70 10.51 -4.57
C PRO A 246 33.29 10.10 -3.21
N SER A 247 34.62 10.02 -3.14
CA SER A 247 35.36 9.85 -1.89
C SER A 247 35.09 11.04 -0.95
N GLY A 248 34.67 10.76 0.29
CA GLY A 248 34.27 11.77 1.27
C GLY A 248 32.76 12.03 1.37
N THR A 249 31.94 11.35 0.56
CA THR A 249 30.49 11.33 0.76
C THR A 249 30.17 10.81 2.16
N LYS A 250 29.33 11.52 2.92
CA LYS A 250 28.90 11.08 4.25
C LYS A 250 27.89 9.94 4.15
N LEU A 251 28.38 8.71 4.24
CA LEU A 251 27.60 7.49 4.14
C LEU A 251 27.23 6.95 5.54
N THR A 252 26.23 6.09 5.57
CA THR A 252 25.95 5.27 6.75
C THR A 252 26.84 4.02 6.71
N GLU A 253 27.07 3.36 7.85
CA GLU A 253 27.81 2.09 7.90
C GLU A 253 27.22 1.04 6.94
N LYS A 254 25.90 0.98 6.82
CA LYS A 254 25.21 0.07 5.87
C LYS A 254 25.51 0.41 4.42
N ASP A 255 25.53 1.70 4.09
CA ASP A 255 25.86 2.14 2.74
C ASP A 255 27.33 1.85 2.42
N GLU A 256 28.24 2.00 3.38
CA GLU A 256 29.65 1.60 3.22
C GLU A 256 29.80 0.10 2.98
N ILE A 257 29.09 -0.74 3.74
CA ILE A 257 29.04 -2.19 3.54
C ILE A 257 28.51 -2.53 2.15
N LEU A 258 27.43 -1.87 1.72
CA LEU A 258 26.83 -2.07 0.40
C LEU A 258 27.81 -1.75 -0.73
N ILE A 259 28.46 -0.59 -0.66
CA ILE A 259 29.45 -0.18 -1.66
C ILE A 259 30.63 -1.16 -1.67
N THR A 260 31.08 -1.60 -0.49
CA THR A 260 32.15 -2.60 -0.35
C THR A 260 31.77 -3.92 -1.02
N ALA A 261 30.55 -4.42 -0.78
CA ALA A 261 30.06 -5.65 -1.39
C ALA A 261 29.99 -5.55 -2.93
N VAL A 262 29.51 -4.43 -3.44
CA VAL A 262 29.46 -4.16 -4.89
C VAL A 262 30.87 -4.13 -5.49
N ASN A 263 31.80 -3.40 -4.87
CA ASN A 263 33.18 -3.26 -5.36
C ASN A 263 33.95 -4.59 -5.31
N ASN A 264 33.69 -5.43 -4.31
CA ASN A 264 34.30 -6.75 -4.18
C ASN A 264 33.64 -7.83 -5.04
N GLY A 265 32.46 -7.56 -5.62
CA GLY A 265 31.71 -8.52 -6.43
C GLY A 265 31.14 -9.70 -5.63
N GLY A 266 30.95 -9.56 -4.32
CA GLY A 266 30.56 -10.67 -3.44
C GLY A 266 29.99 -10.21 -2.11
N PRO A 267 29.45 -11.15 -1.30
CA PRO A 267 28.83 -10.81 -0.03
C PRO A 267 29.85 -10.32 1.01
N VAL A 268 29.40 -9.39 1.85
CA VAL A 268 30.09 -9.00 3.09
C VAL A 268 29.45 -9.78 4.25
N VAL A 269 30.29 -10.37 5.11
CA VAL A 269 29.87 -11.23 6.21
C VAL A 269 30.59 -10.85 7.51
N ILE A 270 29.84 -10.39 8.50
CA ILE A 270 30.31 -10.07 9.86
C ILE A 270 30.02 -11.28 10.76
N LYS A 271 30.92 -12.28 10.71
CA LYS A 271 30.68 -13.60 11.31
C LYS A 271 30.35 -13.57 12.80
N ASP A 272 31.03 -12.75 13.60
CA ASP A 272 30.83 -12.73 15.05
C ASP A 272 29.44 -12.21 15.45
N GLN A 273 28.89 -11.26 14.68
CA GLN A 273 27.53 -10.77 14.89
C GLN A 273 26.48 -11.80 14.49
N ILE A 274 26.72 -12.56 13.41
CA ILE A 274 25.85 -13.66 13.01
C ILE A 274 25.87 -14.79 14.06
N ARG A 275 27.05 -15.15 14.60
CA ARG A 275 27.15 -16.12 15.70
C ARG A 275 26.38 -15.66 16.92
N THR A 276 26.60 -14.41 17.34
CA THR A 276 25.88 -13.82 18.49
C THR A 276 24.36 -13.89 18.31
N PHE A 277 23.86 -13.63 17.10
CA PHE A 277 22.43 -13.80 16.79
C PHE A 277 21.99 -15.26 16.91
N LEU A 278 22.69 -16.19 16.26
CA LEU A 278 22.34 -17.61 16.28
C LEU A 278 22.40 -18.24 17.68
N ASP A 279 23.40 -17.88 18.48
CA ASP A 279 23.60 -18.37 19.85
C ASP A 279 22.53 -17.85 20.82
N SER A 280 21.79 -16.80 20.43
CA SER A 280 20.69 -16.26 21.23
C SER A 280 19.37 -17.02 21.06
N LEU A 281 19.29 -17.90 20.05
CA LEU A 281 18.06 -18.62 19.70
C LEU A 281 17.81 -19.82 20.62
N ASN A 282 16.56 -19.95 21.10
CA ASN A 282 16.13 -21.00 22.01
C ASN A 282 15.21 -22.00 21.28
N TYR A 283 15.65 -23.26 21.17
CA TYR A 283 14.90 -24.31 20.48
C TYR A 283 13.76 -24.89 21.34
N PRO A 284 12.70 -25.45 20.72
CA PRO A 284 12.45 -25.48 19.27
C PRO A 284 12.11 -24.11 18.69
N LEU A 285 12.45 -23.89 17.41
CA LEU A 285 12.15 -22.64 16.70
C LEU A 285 10.81 -22.75 15.96
N TYR A 286 9.92 -21.80 16.20
CA TYR A 286 8.60 -21.72 15.57
C TYR A 286 8.63 -20.64 14.50
N HIS A 287 9.00 -21.01 13.28
CA HIS A 287 9.02 -20.11 12.12
C HIS A 287 7.60 -19.80 11.69
N PHE A 288 7.17 -18.56 11.82
CA PHE A 288 5.77 -18.18 11.80
C PHE A 288 5.52 -16.97 10.89
N ASP A 289 4.41 -17.01 10.16
CA ASP A 289 3.99 -15.93 9.25
C ASP A 289 2.46 -15.82 9.19
N PHE A 290 1.93 -14.60 9.05
CA PHE A 290 0.50 -14.33 8.91
C PHE A 290 0.15 -13.81 7.52
N GLU A 291 -1.02 -14.25 7.04
CA GLU A 291 -1.73 -13.58 5.96
C GLU A 291 -2.96 -12.83 6.49
N THR A 292 -3.12 -11.59 6.03
CA THR A 292 -4.19 -10.69 6.47
C THR A 292 -4.87 -10.02 5.29
N PHE A 293 -6.13 -9.62 5.43
CA PHE A 293 -6.75 -8.61 4.55
C PHE A 293 -7.20 -7.41 5.38
N ASP A 294 -7.57 -6.31 4.73
CA ASP A 294 -8.19 -5.17 5.37
C ASP A 294 -9.23 -4.52 4.46
N THR A 295 -10.16 -3.78 5.07
CA THR A 295 -11.22 -3.08 4.36
C THR A 295 -11.42 -1.67 4.91
N ALA A 296 -11.74 -0.73 4.03
CA ALA A 296 -12.06 0.65 4.34
C ALA A 296 -13.24 0.72 5.31
N VAL A 297 -14.33 0.04 4.96
CA VAL A 297 -15.49 -0.14 5.83
C VAL A 297 -15.33 -1.48 6.55
N PRO A 298 -15.36 -1.52 7.90
CA PRO A 298 -15.26 -2.77 8.63
C PRO A 298 -16.44 -3.68 8.30
N ILE A 299 -16.19 -4.98 8.16
CA ILE A 299 -17.22 -5.95 7.79
C ILE A 299 -17.59 -6.92 8.92
N PHE A 300 -16.73 -7.04 9.95
CA PHE A 300 -16.97 -7.87 11.14
C PHE A 300 -17.12 -7.00 12.37
N ASP A 301 -17.92 -7.45 13.33
CA ASP A 301 -18.01 -6.75 14.62
C ASP A 301 -16.65 -6.73 15.31
N GLN A 302 -16.44 -5.72 16.15
CA GLN A 302 -15.15 -5.48 16.82
C GLN A 302 -13.98 -5.29 15.84
N SER A 303 -14.26 -4.87 14.60
CA SER A 303 -13.23 -4.46 13.63
C SER A 303 -13.37 -2.97 13.28
N ARG A 304 -12.28 -2.39 12.77
CA ARG A 304 -12.14 -0.96 12.47
C ARG A 304 -11.72 -0.75 11.01
N PRO A 305 -11.91 0.46 10.44
CA PRO A 305 -11.36 0.81 9.14
C PRO A 305 -9.88 0.46 8.98
N TYR A 306 -9.56 -0.26 7.92
CA TYR A 306 -8.22 -0.76 7.57
C TYR A 306 -7.52 -1.59 8.65
N GLN A 307 -8.29 -2.19 9.57
CA GLN A 307 -7.74 -3.15 10.51
C GLN A 307 -7.27 -4.42 9.77
N LYS A 308 -6.08 -4.92 10.14
CA LYS A 308 -5.56 -6.19 9.62
C LYS A 308 -6.33 -7.37 10.20
N MET A 309 -7.01 -8.09 9.33
CA MET A 309 -7.82 -9.26 9.64
C MET A 309 -7.04 -10.52 9.26
N ALA A 310 -6.42 -11.17 10.25
CA ALA A 310 -5.70 -12.42 10.04
C ALA A 310 -6.66 -13.53 9.60
N PHE A 311 -6.36 -14.16 8.47
CA PHE A 311 -7.16 -15.24 7.91
C PHE A 311 -6.39 -16.54 7.70
N GLN A 312 -5.06 -16.47 7.71
CA GLN A 312 -4.18 -17.60 7.56
C GLN A 312 -2.89 -17.38 8.34
N TYR A 313 -2.28 -18.47 8.77
CA TYR A 313 -0.88 -18.49 9.17
C TYR A 313 -0.21 -19.78 8.69
N SER A 314 1.11 -19.71 8.55
CA SER A 314 1.97 -20.88 8.38
C SER A 314 2.93 -21.00 9.56
N LEU A 315 3.32 -22.24 9.88
CA LEU A 315 4.22 -22.56 10.97
C LEU A 315 5.14 -23.72 10.57
N HIS A 316 6.45 -23.50 10.60
CA HIS A 316 7.44 -24.59 10.63
C HIS A 316 8.07 -24.67 12.02
N ILE A 317 8.02 -25.84 12.64
CA ILE A 317 8.66 -26.11 13.93
C ILE A 317 9.97 -26.84 13.66
N GLU A 318 11.10 -26.20 13.97
CA GLU A 318 12.45 -26.74 13.84
C GLU A 318 12.97 -27.19 15.22
N ALA A 319 13.23 -28.49 15.37
CA ALA A 319 13.89 -29.04 16.55
C ALA A 319 15.40 -28.80 16.51
N GLU A 320 16.07 -28.99 17.66
CA GLU A 320 17.51 -28.77 17.79
C GLU A 320 18.37 -29.70 16.89
N ASP A 321 17.87 -30.90 16.59
CA ASP A 321 18.50 -31.84 15.67
C ASP A 321 18.28 -31.52 14.18
N GLY A 322 17.55 -30.43 13.89
CA GLY A 322 17.23 -29.96 12.54
C GLY A 322 16.00 -30.63 11.92
N THR A 323 15.27 -31.50 12.63
CA THR A 323 13.99 -32.03 12.15
C THR A 323 12.94 -30.93 12.09
N THR A 324 12.10 -30.96 11.04
CA THR A 324 11.07 -29.93 10.80
C THR A 324 9.68 -30.52 10.64
N GLU A 325 8.69 -29.93 11.29
CA GLU A 325 7.26 -30.22 11.12
C GLU A 325 6.55 -28.97 10.58
N HIS A 326 5.68 -29.13 9.57
CA HIS A 326 4.83 -28.04 9.07
C HIS A 326 3.41 -28.15 9.62
N LYS A 327 2.87 -27.01 10.06
CA LYS A 327 1.47 -26.80 10.43
C LYS A 327 0.98 -25.50 9.80
N GLY A 328 -0.33 -25.34 9.70
CA GLY A 328 -0.90 -24.09 9.20
C GLY A 328 -2.41 -24.06 9.30
N PHE A 329 -2.95 -22.86 9.17
CA PHE A 329 -4.38 -22.60 9.19
C PHE A 329 -4.72 -21.69 8.01
N LEU A 330 -5.85 -21.96 7.35
CA LEU A 330 -6.46 -21.07 6.37
C LEU A 330 -7.98 -21.14 6.54
N ALA A 331 -8.60 -20.02 6.90
CA ALA A 331 -10.03 -19.93 7.10
C ALA A 331 -10.82 -20.31 5.82
N ASP A 332 -12.00 -20.91 6.00
CA ASP A 332 -12.84 -21.39 4.89
C ASP A 332 -13.62 -20.26 4.18
N GLY A 333 -13.70 -19.08 4.81
CA GLY A 333 -14.44 -17.91 4.34
C GLY A 333 -15.88 -17.84 4.87
N GLY A 334 -16.58 -16.75 4.54
CA GLY A 334 -17.99 -16.52 4.87
C GLY A 334 -18.30 -16.02 6.29
N CYS A 335 -17.33 -16.07 7.21
CA CYS A 335 -17.45 -15.51 8.57
C CYS A 335 -16.14 -14.84 9.01
N ASP A 336 -16.13 -14.25 10.21
CA ASP A 336 -14.92 -13.68 10.80
C ASP A 336 -13.88 -14.78 10.99
N PRO A 337 -12.69 -14.69 10.36
CA PRO A 337 -11.69 -15.74 10.46
C PRO A 337 -10.95 -15.76 11.81
N ARG A 338 -10.94 -14.65 12.57
CA ARG A 338 -10.09 -14.48 13.75
C ARG A 338 -10.37 -15.49 14.87
N PRO A 339 -11.63 -15.82 15.24
CA PRO A 339 -11.90 -16.76 16.32
C PRO A 339 -11.35 -18.16 16.06
N ALA A 340 -11.64 -18.74 14.88
CA ALA A 340 -11.16 -20.08 14.52
C ALA A 340 -9.63 -20.13 14.40
N LEU A 341 -9.05 -19.05 13.84
CA LEU A 341 -7.60 -18.89 13.77
C LEU A 341 -6.97 -18.89 15.16
N LEU A 342 -7.54 -18.15 16.11
CA LEU A 342 -7.02 -18.02 17.48
C LEU A 342 -7.01 -19.35 18.25
N GLU A 343 -8.08 -20.14 18.12
CA GLU A 343 -8.15 -21.46 18.76
C GLU A 343 -7.04 -22.39 18.27
N GLN A 344 -6.89 -22.53 16.95
CA GLN A 344 -5.85 -23.39 16.37
C GLN A 344 -4.45 -22.86 16.69
N MET A 345 -4.23 -21.55 16.53
CA MET A 345 -2.95 -20.91 16.78
C MET A 345 -2.49 -21.08 18.23
N LYS A 346 -3.41 -21.04 19.21
CA LYS A 346 -3.09 -21.26 20.62
C LYS A 346 -2.56 -22.67 20.87
N THR A 347 -3.11 -23.68 20.21
CA THR A 347 -2.63 -25.06 20.29
C THR A 347 -1.28 -25.23 19.59
N ASP A 348 -1.12 -24.68 18.38
CA ASP A 348 0.08 -24.93 17.57
C ASP A 348 1.32 -24.19 18.04
N LEU A 349 1.14 -23.03 18.66
CA LEU A 349 2.22 -22.24 19.27
C LEU A 349 2.35 -22.51 20.78
N GLU A 350 1.70 -23.53 21.33
CA GLU A 350 1.94 -23.94 22.72
C GLU A 350 3.40 -24.42 22.91
N GLY A 351 3.98 -24.19 24.09
CA GLY A 351 5.30 -24.68 24.46
C GLY A 351 6.34 -23.60 24.76
N THR A 352 7.61 -23.99 24.64
CA THR A 352 8.80 -23.17 24.91
C THR A 352 9.61 -22.98 23.64
N GLY A 353 10.52 -22.01 23.61
CA GLY A 353 11.36 -21.73 22.45
C GLY A 353 10.87 -20.53 21.65
N ASP A 354 11.70 -20.06 20.73
CA ASP A 354 11.52 -18.77 20.06
C ASP A 354 10.57 -18.86 18.87
N ILE A 355 9.73 -17.84 18.72
CA ILE A 355 8.87 -17.65 17.54
C ILE A 355 9.64 -16.79 16.55
N ILE A 356 10.12 -17.42 15.48
CA ILE A 356 10.92 -16.77 14.45
C ILE A 356 9.98 -16.18 13.41
N VAL A 357 10.07 -14.88 13.21
CA VAL A 357 9.30 -14.16 12.18
C VAL A 357 10.26 -13.33 11.33
N PHE A 358 9.86 -12.98 10.11
CA PHE A 358 10.67 -12.13 9.24
C PHE A 358 10.01 -10.75 9.10
N ASN A 359 10.54 -9.76 9.85
CA ASN A 359 9.97 -8.41 10.05
C ASN A 359 8.89 -8.30 11.16
N ARG A 360 9.26 -8.67 12.40
CA ARG A 360 8.39 -8.80 13.59
C ARG A 360 7.37 -7.69 13.86
N SER A 361 7.62 -6.48 13.35
CA SER A 361 6.72 -5.35 13.52
C SER A 361 5.29 -5.64 13.01
N PHE A 362 5.18 -6.41 11.92
CA PHE A 362 3.90 -6.78 11.34
C PHE A 362 3.18 -7.81 12.20
N GLU A 363 3.81 -8.96 12.48
CA GLU A 363 3.22 -10.07 13.23
C GLU A 363 2.83 -9.61 14.63
N LEU A 364 3.70 -8.87 15.32
CA LEU A 364 3.38 -8.31 16.64
C LEU A 364 2.21 -7.31 16.57
N SER A 365 2.06 -6.54 15.48
CA SER A 365 0.90 -5.65 15.34
C SER A 365 -0.40 -6.43 15.21
N VAL A 366 -0.40 -7.53 14.47
CA VAL A 366 -1.55 -8.43 14.31
C VAL A 366 -1.87 -9.11 15.65
N MET A 367 -0.88 -9.68 16.35
CA MET A 367 -1.08 -10.33 17.65
C MET A 367 -1.60 -9.36 18.72
N ARG A 368 -1.08 -8.13 18.77
CA ARG A 368 -1.62 -7.09 19.69
C ARG A 368 -3.07 -6.78 19.40
N LYS A 369 -3.43 -6.60 18.12
CA LYS A 369 -4.82 -6.33 17.74
C LYS A 369 -5.73 -7.50 18.11
N LEU A 370 -5.32 -8.75 17.86
CA LEU A 370 -6.05 -9.93 18.29
C LEU A 370 -6.23 -9.98 19.82
N ALA A 371 -5.23 -9.57 20.59
CA ALA A 371 -5.33 -9.52 22.05
C ALA A 371 -6.29 -8.43 22.56
N GLU A 372 -6.39 -7.31 21.84
CA GLU A 372 -7.37 -6.25 22.10
C GLU A 372 -8.80 -6.70 21.76
N ASP A 373 -8.98 -7.30 20.58
CA ASP A 373 -10.30 -7.70 20.07
C ASP A 373 -10.86 -8.93 20.79
N PHE A 374 -9.98 -9.81 21.29
CA PHE A 374 -10.35 -11.04 22.00
C PHE A 374 -9.65 -11.13 23.36
N PRO A 375 -10.13 -10.38 24.38
CA PRO A 375 -9.48 -10.31 25.70
C PRO A 375 -9.27 -11.67 26.40
N ALA A 376 -10.11 -12.66 26.10
CA ALA A 376 -9.96 -14.03 26.62
C ALA A 376 -8.65 -14.71 26.19
N HIS A 377 -8.04 -14.27 25.07
CA HIS A 377 -6.77 -14.79 24.55
C HIS A 377 -5.58 -13.91 24.92
N LYS A 378 -5.79 -12.75 25.55
CA LYS A 378 -4.76 -11.73 25.79
C LYS A 378 -3.53 -12.26 26.51
N THR A 379 -3.71 -12.92 27.65
CA THR A 379 -2.58 -13.45 28.45
C THR A 379 -1.71 -14.42 27.66
N TRP A 380 -2.34 -15.28 26.86
CA TRP A 380 -1.63 -16.23 26.02
C TRP A 380 -0.86 -15.51 24.89
N LEU A 381 -1.52 -14.56 24.21
CA LEU A 381 -0.89 -13.77 23.13
C LEU A 381 0.29 -12.94 23.65
N GLU A 382 0.18 -12.35 24.84
CA GLU A 382 1.29 -11.62 25.49
C GLU A 382 2.48 -12.54 25.75
N SER A 383 2.24 -13.76 26.23
CA SER A 383 3.28 -14.78 26.40
C SER A 383 3.93 -15.18 25.06
N ALA A 384 3.13 -15.38 24.01
CA ALA A 384 3.63 -15.69 22.68
C ALA A 384 4.47 -14.55 22.09
N MET A 385 3.99 -13.31 22.18
CA MET A 385 4.70 -12.12 21.70
C MET A 385 6.07 -11.93 22.39
N ALA A 386 6.21 -12.35 23.65
CA ALA A 386 7.48 -12.27 24.38
C ALA A 386 8.56 -13.22 23.82
N ARG A 387 8.18 -14.27 23.07
CA ARG A 387 9.09 -15.23 22.44
C ARG A 387 9.47 -14.84 21.01
N VAL A 388 8.94 -13.73 20.47
CA VAL A 388 9.13 -13.36 19.07
C VAL A 388 10.54 -12.80 18.83
N VAL A 389 11.28 -13.44 17.92
CA VAL A 389 12.60 -13.03 17.42
C VAL A 389 12.51 -12.68 15.94
N ASP A 390 13.14 -11.57 15.53
CA ASP A 390 13.11 -11.07 14.15
C ASP A 390 14.30 -11.61 13.34
N LEU A 391 14.06 -12.57 12.45
CA LEU A 391 15.08 -13.10 11.55
C LEU A 391 15.58 -12.07 10.53
N ALA A 392 14.87 -10.96 10.35
CA ALA A 392 15.35 -9.88 9.51
C ALA A 392 16.54 -9.14 10.14
N ASP A 393 16.82 -9.26 11.44
CA ASP A 393 17.82 -8.43 12.13
C ASP A 393 19.25 -8.54 11.57
N PRO A 394 19.82 -9.75 11.31
CA PRO A 394 21.14 -9.87 10.69
C PRO A 394 21.23 -9.21 9.31
N PHE A 395 20.13 -9.22 8.55
CA PHE A 395 20.06 -8.66 7.21
C PHE A 395 19.70 -7.18 7.21
N ARG A 396 18.93 -6.71 8.19
CA ARG A 396 18.60 -5.30 8.39
C ARG A 396 19.85 -4.53 8.83
N SER A 397 20.72 -5.17 9.62
CA SER A 397 21.98 -4.59 10.11
C SER A 397 23.17 -4.84 9.17
N PHE A 398 22.95 -5.53 8.05
CA PHE A 398 23.99 -5.86 7.05
C PHE A 398 25.14 -6.70 7.63
N TYR A 399 24.87 -7.49 8.69
CA TYR A 399 25.81 -8.52 9.16
C TYR A 399 26.04 -9.58 8.09
N TYR A 400 25.01 -9.86 7.30
CA TYR A 400 25.13 -10.44 5.98
C TYR A 400 24.55 -9.46 4.95
N TYR A 401 25.33 -9.13 3.92
CA TYR A 401 24.84 -8.38 2.77
C TYR A 401 25.46 -8.90 1.48
N SER A 402 24.62 -9.22 0.50
CA SER A 402 25.02 -9.55 -0.87
C SER A 402 24.57 -8.46 -1.86
N PRO A 403 25.36 -8.12 -2.89
CA PRO A 403 24.93 -7.15 -3.92
C PRO A 403 23.59 -7.51 -4.59
N SER A 404 23.23 -8.79 -4.66
CA SER A 404 21.94 -9.25 -5.21
C SER A 404 20.72 -8.76 -4.41
N GLN A 405 20.93 -8.33 -3.16
CA GLN A 405 19.89 -7.74 -2.31
C GLN A 405 19.47 -6.33 -2.74
N LYS A 406 20.32 -5.61 -3.50
CA LYS A 406 20.04 -4.26 -4.03
C LYS A 406 19.53 -3.27 -2.97
N GLY A 407 20.12 -3.33 -1.78
CA GLY A 407 19.78 -2.46 -0.64
C GLY A 407 18.56 -2.89 0.16
N SER A 408 17.88 -3.97 -0.22
CA SER A 408 16.70 -4.49 0.48
C SER A 408 17.06 -5.66 1.39
N TYR A 409 16.44 -5.72 2.56
CA TYR A 409 16.49 -6.88 3.45
C TYR A 409 15.19 -7.71 3.42
N SER A 410 14.26 -7.44 2.50
CA SER A 410 13.04 -8.25 2.39
C SER A 410 13.37 -9.73 2.15
N ILE A 411 12.53 -10.64 2.65
CA ILE A 411 12.76 -12.09 2.52
C ILE A 411 12.94 -12.52 1.05
N LYS A 412 12.20 -11.89 0.12
CA LYS A 412 12.30 -12.11 -1.33
C LYS A 412 13.66 -11.74 -1.94
N LYS A 413 14.46 -10.96 -1.22
CA LYS A 413 15.83 -10.57 -1.60
C LYS A 413 16.87 -11.34 -0.80
N VAL A 414 16.61 -11.55 0.48
CA VAL A 414 17.51 -12.29 1.38
C VAL A 414 17.56 -13.78 1.04
N LEU A 415 16.40 -14.42 0.88
CA LEU A 415 16.32 -15.86 0.63
C LEU A 415 17.16 -16.30 -0.57
N PRO A 416 17.02 -15.73 -1.78
CA PRO A 416 17.88 -16.10 -2.91
C PRO A 416 19.33 -15.69 -2.70
N ALA A 417 19.58 -14.57 -2.00
CA ALA A 417 20.93 -14.10 -1.77
C ALA A 417 21.77 -15.04 -0.89
N ILE A 418 21.15 -15.75 0.06
CA ILE A 418 21.86 -16.66 0.97
C ILE A 418 21.71 -18.14 0.61
N THR A 419 20.60 -18.54 -0.02
CA THR A 419 20.29 -19.96 -0.29
C THR A 419 20.28 -20.33 -1.78
N GLY A 420 20.18 -19.34 -2.68
CA GLY A 420 19.90 -19.57 -4.09
C GLY A 420 18.45 -19.99 -4.41
N LYS A 421 17.61 -20.24 -3.40
CA LYS A 421 16.17 -20.56 -3.55
C LYS A 421 15.33 -19.29 -3.64
N SER A 422 14.19 -19.34 -4.30
CA SER A 422 13.32 -18.17 -4.47
C SER A 422 11.85 -18.53 -4.66
N TYR A 423 10.99 -17.52 -4.70
CA TYR A 423 9.56 -17.60 -4.98
C TYR A 423 9.24 -17.77 -6.48
N SER A 424 10.25 -18.07 -7.31
CA SER A 424 10.09 -18.20 -8.77
C SER A 424 9.14 -19.35 -9.13
N GLY A 425 8.19 -19.07 -10.02
CA GLY A 425 7.25 -20.08 -10.54
C GLY A 425 5.95 -20.22 -9.74
N MET A 426 5.68 -19.32 -8.78
CA MET A 426 4.43 -19.29 -8.03
C MET A 426 3.39 -18.37 -8.67
N ASP A 427 2.13 -18.81 -8.64
CA ASP A 427 0.99 -18.01 -9.13
C ASP A 427 0.70 -16.81 -8.21
N ILE A 428 0.82 -17.00 -6.89
CA ILE A 428 0.83 -15.92 -5.90
C ILE A 428 2.27 -15.68 -5.49
N SER A 429 2.76 -14.48 -5.75
CA SER A 429 4.15 -14.09 -5.44
C SER A 429 4.25 -12.76 -4.70
N ASN A 430 3.12 -12.13 -4.34
CA ASN A 430 3.08 -10.96 -3.48
C ASN A 430 1.89 -11.01 -2.50
N GLY A 431 2.11 -10.50 -1.29
CA GLY A 431 1.11 -10.56 -0.21
C GLY A 431 -0.12 -9.70 -0.45
N ALA A 432 0.00 -8.59 -1.20
CA ALA A 432 -1.16 -7.74 -1.50
C ALA A 432 -2.19 -8.47 -2.37
N ASP A 433 -1.72 -9.21 -3.38
CA ASP A 433 -2.59 -10.06 -4.20
C ASP A 433 -3.13 -11.24 -3.39
N ALA A 434 -2.34 -11.84 -2.49
CA ALA A 434 -2.79 -12.90 -1.59
C ALA A 434 -3.99 -12.43 -0.73
N SER A 435 -3.85 -11.28 -0.06
CA SER A 435 -4.91 -10.64 0.72
C SER A 435 -6.19 -10.42 -0.08
N VAL A 436 -6.06 -9.83 -1.27
CA VAL A 436 -7.20 -9.45 -2.10
C VAL A 436 -7.86 -10.65 -2.75
N LEU A 437 -7.09 -11.63 -3.21
CA LEU A 437 -7.64 -12.87 -3.76
C LEU A 437 -8.44 -13.63 -2.71
N TYR A 438 -7.92 -13.75 -1.47
CA TYR A 438 -8.69 -14.35 -0.38
C TYR A 438 -9.99 -13.57 -0.13
N PHE A 439 -9.91 -12.24 0.01
CA PHE A 439 -11.08 -11.41 0.27
C PHE A 439 -12.15 -11.57 -0.82
N LEU A 440 -11.78 -11.47 -2.10
CA LEU A 440 -12.72 -11.51 -3.22
C LEU A 440 -13.28 -12.92 -3.50
N THR A 441 -12.64 -13.99 -3.03
CA THR A 441 -13.09 -15.37 -3.31
C THR A 441 -13.69 -16.08 -2.10
N HIS A 442 -13.31 -15.70 -0.87
CA HIS A 442 -13.72 -16.36 0.37
C HIS A 442 -14.59 -15.48 1.27
N ILE A 443 -14.42 -14.15 1.25
CA ILE A 443 -15.17 -13.25 2.13
C ILE A 443 -16.35 -12.59 1.41
N ARG A 444 -16.09 -11.96 0.26
CA ARG A 444 -17.12 -11.30 -0.56
C ARG A 444 -17.09 -11.85 -2.00
N PRO A 445 -17.42 -13.15 -2.20
CA PRO A 445 -17.51 -13.71 -3.54
C PRO A 445 -18.61 -12.99 -4.32
N ASN A 446 -18.23 -12.34 -5.42
CA ASN A 446 -19.20 -11.68 -6.29
C ASN A 446 -19.73 -12.68 -7.33
N SER A 447 -21.01 -12.60 -7.68
CA SER A 447 -21.65 -13.56 -8.61
C SER A 447 -21.08 -13.51 -10.04
N ASN A 448 -20.44 -12.39 -10.42
CA ASN A 448 -19.67 -12.26 -11.64
C ASN A 448 -18.17 -12.50 -11.36
N ASN A 449 -17.77 -13.76 -11.21
CA ASN A 449 -16.36 -14.21 -11.12
C ASN A 449 -15.56 -14.00 -12.45
N GLY A 450 -15.91 -12.99 -13.24
CA GLY A 450 -15.28 -12.71 -14.53
C GLY A 450 -13.83 -12.32 -14.35
N GLY A 451 -12.93 -13.31 -14.43
CA GLY A 451 -11.48 -13.11 -14.41
C GLY A 451 -10.77 -13.54 -13.12
N LEU A 452 -11.49 -13.92 -12.05
CA LEU A 452 -10.85 -14.44 -10.83
C LEU A 452 -10.61 -15.96 -10.93
N PRO A 453 -9.50 -16.48 -10.39
CA PRO A 453 -9.29 -17.92 -10.32
C PRO A 453 -10.34 -18.62 -9.44
N PRO A 454 -10.61 -19.93 -9.67
CA PRO A 454 -11.51 -20.70 -8.81
C PRO A 454 -11.08 -20.68 -7.34
N LYS A 455 -12.06 -20.66 -6.41
CA LYS A 455 -11.82 -20.62 -4.95
C LYS A 455 -10.80 -21.68 -4.49
N ASP A 456 -10.95 -22.92 -4.94
CA ASP A 456 -10.06 -24.03 -4.55
C ASP A 456 -8.63 -23.84 -5.06
N LYS A 457 -8.48 -23.24 -6.25
CA LYS A 457 -7.16 -22.89 -6.79
C LYS A 457 -6.50 -21.81 -5.94
N VAL A 458 -7.23 -20.73 -5.64
CA VAL A 458 -6.73 -19.66 -4.77
C VAL A 458 -6.32 -20.22 -3.41
N ARG A 459 -7.14 -21.10 -2.82
CA ARG A 459 -6.83 -21.75 -1.54
C ARG A 459 -5.51 -22.54 -1.58
N LYS A 460 -5.30 -23.34 -2.63
CA LYS A 460 -4.05 -24.10 -2.81
C LYS A 460 -2.84 -23.19 -3.00
N ASP A 461 -2.99 -22.12 -3.79
CA ASP A 461 -1.92 -21.19 -4.09
C ASP A 461 -1.53 -20.38 -2.83
N LEU A 462 -2.52 -19.97 -2.01
CA LEU A 462 -2.32 -19.31 -0.71
C LEU A 462 -1.58 -20.21 0.29
N ILE A 463 -1.97 -21.48 0.40
CA ILE A 463 -1.28 -22.45 1.27
C ILE A 463 0.18 -22.61 0.83
N THR A 464 0.41 -22.77 -0.48
CA THR A 464 1.76 -22.96 -1.03
C THR A 464 2.65 -21.74 -0.80
N TYR A 465 2.10 -20.53 -1.04
CA TYR A 465 2.81 -19.27 -0.84
C TYR A 465 3.22 -19.06 0.62
N CYS A 466 2.26 -19.12 1.55
CA CYS A 466 2.51 -18.90 2.97
C CYS A 466 3.41 -20.00 3.60
N CYS A 467 3.30 -21.24 3.11
CA CYS A 467 4.22 -22.32 3.49
C CYS A 467 5.68 -21.96 3.18
N LEU A 468 5.94 -21.46 1.96
CA LEU A 468 7.28 -21.05 1.55
C LEU A 468 7.84 -19.89 2.39
N ASP A 469 7.00 -18.97 2.87
CA ASP A 469 7.48 -17.86 3.72
C ASP A 469 8.15 -18.40 4.98
N THR A 470 7.54 -19.38 5.65
CA THR A 470 8.12 -20.02 6.85
C THR A 470 9.21 -21.05 6.54
N GLU A 471 9.09 -21.82 5.46
CA GLU A 471 10.16 -22.76 5.04
C GLU A 471 11.43 -21.99 4.64
N GLY A 472 11.26 -20.83 4.01
CA GLY A 472 12.33 -19.91 3.67
C GLY A 472 13.12 -19.43 4.90
N MET A 473 12.44 -19.19 6.03
CA MET A 473 13.12 -18.82 7.28
C MET A 473 14.01 -19.94 7.81
N VAL A 474 13.56 -21.20 7.75
CA VAL A 474 14.37 -22.38 8.09
C VAL A 474 15.65 -22.41 7.24
N TRP A 475 15.51 -22.27 5.91
CA TRP A 475 16.66 -22.28 5.01
C TRP A 475 17.61 -21.09 5.22
N ILE A 476 17.08 -19.94 5.61
CA ILE A 476 17.89 -18.76 5.95
C ILE A 476 18.74 -19.04 7.20
N ILE A 477 18.16 -19.63 8.26
CA ILE A 477 18.91 -20.01 9.46
C ILE A 477 20.01 -21.02 9.12
N ASP A 478 19.69 -22.07 8.35
CA ASP A 478 20.69 -23.05 7.87
C ASP A 478 21.81 -22.38 7.05
N GLY A 479 21.45 -21.43 6.17
CA GLY A 479 22.40 -20.61 5.43
C GLY A 479 23.33 -19.80 6.35
N LEU A 480 22.79 -19.15 7.38
CA LEU A 480 23.58 -18.40 8.37
C LEU A 480 24.51 -19.33 9.17
N LYS A 481 24.00 -20.49 9.63
CA LYS A 481 24.81 -21.52 10.34
C LYS A 481 26.02 -21.94 9.50
N LYS A 482 25.83 -22.21 8.20
CA LYS A 482 26.91 -22.57 7.26
C LYS A 482 27.97 -21.49 7.05
N LEU A 483 27.62 -20.21 7.19
CA LEU A 483 28.56 -19.10 7.02
C LEU A 483 29.52 -18.94 8.21
N VAL A 484 29.07 -19.33 9.41
CA VAL A 484 29.81 -19.13 10.67
C VAL A 484 30.37 -20.40 11.29
N GLY A 485 29.87 -21.56 10.88
CA GLY A 485 30.34 -22.89 11.28
C GLY A 485 31.70 -23.27 10.69
#